data_AF-A0A540VZU3-F1
#
_entry.id   AF-A0A540VZU3-F1
#
_cell.length_a   1.000
_cell.length_b   1.000
_cell.length_c   1.000
_cell.angle_alpha   90.00
_cell.angle_beta   90.00
_cell.angle_gamma   90.00
#
_symmetry.space_group_name_H-M   'P 1'
#
loop_
_entity.id
_entity.type
_entity.pdbx_description
1 polymer ?
#
loop_
_entity_poly.entity_id
_entity_poly.type
_entity_poly.pdbx_seq_one_letter_code
_entity_poly.pdbx_strand_id
1 'polypeptide(L)'
;MATPVLLPQATPAPSEDGPVPVPAALARLLPGRGLRRGAAVSVADDAGLLLALASGGAGDAGGADAWCASVGLPELGLLAATGYGIDPGRLLLVDEPGRQWPEVVAALAGAVEVLLLRPSTGAVPPQLAARLGAVLRRSGCVLLVAGPWPGAELRLSVRASRWFGLGSGHGLLSGRQAQVLVEGRGAAARGRSGWAWLPDEHGVVRGLTEAEQAEVDSRMDTRVGSHVGAGSGLGTRVEQARGGALAPAAVGVGFGERGLPGDAVGRGRLTAV
;
A
#
# COMPACT_ATOMS: atom_id res chain seq x y z
N MET A 1 31.57 25.64 8.98
CA MET A 1 31.36 25.15 7.60
C MET A 1 31.00 23.68 7.69
N ALA A 2 29.76 23.31 7.37
CA ALA A 2 29.29 21.93 7.45
C ALA A 2 29.76 21.18 6.20
N THR A 3 30.55 20.13 6.39
CA THR A 3 31.02 19.24 5.34
C THR A 3 29.82 18.47 4.77
N PRO A 4 29.54 18.52 3.46
CA PRO A 4 28.49 17.68 2.90
C PRO A 4 28.93 16.21 2.97
N VAL A 5 28.11 15.38 3.62
CA VAL A 5 28.21 13.91 3.52
C VAL A 5 27.85 13.54 2.10
N LEU A 6 28.87 13.23 1.29
CA LEU A 6 28.70 12.55 0.01
C LEU A 6 28.21 11.13 0.31
N LEU A 7 26.90 10.91 0.18
CA LEU A 7 26.37 9.56 0.09
C LEU A 7 27.05 8.86 -1.10
N PRO A 8 27.57 7.62 -0.91
CA PRO A 8 28.09 6.84 -2.02
C PRO A 8 27.02 6.77 -3.10
N GLN A 9 27.37 7.18 -4.32
CA GLN A 9 26.50 7.06 -5.48
C GLN A 9 26.21 5.56 -5.63
N ALA A 10 24.97 5.15 -5.36
CA ALA A 10 24.56 3.77 -5.55
C ALA A 10 24.87 3.37 -7.00
N THR A 11 25.66 2.31 -7.15
CA THR A 11 25.97 1.74 -8.46
C THR A 11 24.66 1.18 -9.02
N PRO A 12 24.24 1.54 -10.24
CA PRO A 12 22.99 1.03 -10.79
C PRO A 12 23.08 -0.49 -10.86
N ALA A 13 22.16 -1.18 -10.18
CA ALA A 13 22.01 -2.63 -10.27
C ALA A 13 21.75 -3.02 -11.75
N PRO A 14 22.23 -4.20 -12.20
CA PRO A 14 22.01 -4.65 -13.56
C PRO A 14 20.51 -4.78 -13.86
N SER A 15 20.06 -4.06 -14.90
CA SER A 15 18.69 -4.09 -15.38
C SER A 15 18.41 -5.42 -16.07
N GLU A 16 17.69 -6.32 -15.41
CA GLU A 16 16.98 -7.36 -16.16
C GLU A 16 15.85 -6.66 -16.95
N ASP A 17 15.81 -6.85 -18.27
CA ASP A 17 14.97 -6.12 -19.25
C ASP A 17 13.43 -6.25 -19.07
N GLY A 18 12.97 -6.75 -17.91
CA GLY A 18 11.58 -7.01 -17.57
C GLY A 18 10.94 -5.97 -16.64
N PRO A 19 9.59 -6.02 -16.51
CA PRO A 19 8.88 -5.26 -15.49
C PRO A 19 9.24 -5.76 -14.08
N VAL A 20 9.14 -4.89 -13.09
CA VAL A 20 9.28 -5.27 -11.68
C VAL A 20 8.19 -6.30 -11.33
N PRO A 21 8.56 -7.45 -10.77
CA PRO A 21 7.61 -8.51 -10.45
C PRO A 21 6.59 -8.05 -9.40
N VAL A 22 5.41 -8.66 -9.43
CA VAL A 22 4.36 -8.54 -8.42
C VAL A 22 3.80 -9.92 -8.12
N PRO A 23 3.11 -10.13 -6.98
CA PRO A 23 2.43 -11.39 -6.71
C PRO A 23 1.53 -11.83 -7.87
N ALA A 24 1.54 -13.13 -8.19
CA ALA A 24 0.89 -13.68 -9.38
C ALA A 24 -0.61 -13.32 -9.49
N ALA A 25 -1.29 -13.17 -8.35
CA ALA A 25 -2.67 -12.73 -8.29
C ALA A 25 -2.88 -11.32 -8.87
N LEU A 26 -1.99 -10.39 -8.53
CA LEU A 26 -2.00 -9.02 -9.03
C LEU A 26 -1.47 -8.93 -10.46
N ALA A 27 -0.45 -9.73 -10.80
CA ALA A 27 0.13 -9.79 -12.14
C ALA A 27 -0.93 -10.06 -13.23
N ARG A 28 -1.94 -10.89 -12.94
CA ARG A 28 -3.04 -11.18 -13.88
C ARG A 28 -3.90 -9.95 -14.21
N LEU A 29 -3.96 -8.97 -13.31
CA LEU A 29 -4.72 -7.74 -13.47
C LEU A 29 -3.91 -6.64 -14.18
N LEU A 30 -2.58 -6.73 -14.19
CA LEU A 30 -1.70 -5.74 -14.81
C LEU A 30 -1.52 -6.03 -16.32
N PRO A 31 -1.57 -5.01 -17.20
CA PRO A 31 -1.38 -5.21 -18.65
C PRO A 31 -0.04 -5.88 -19.01
N GLY A 32 1.02 -5.52 -18.30
CA GLY A 32 2.38 -6.05 -18.51
C GLY A 32 2.77 -7.18 -17.55
N ARG A 33 1.82 -7.71 -16.76
CA ARG A 33 2.06 -8.73 -15.72
C ARG A 33 3.07 -8.35 -14.61
N GLY A 34 3.45 -7.09 -14.55
CA GLY A 34 4.32 -6.51 -13.54
C GLY A 34 4.22 -4.99 -13.57
N LEU A 35 5.00 -4.32 -12.72
CA LEU A 35 5.07 -2.87 -12.69
C LEU A 35 6.15 -2.40 -13.66
N ARG A 36 5.81 -1.48 -14.54
CA ARG A 36 6.76 -0.97 -15.50
C ARG A 36 7.84 -0.16 -14.77
N ARG A 37 9.12 -0.53 -14.99
CA ARG A 37 10.27 0.24 -14.49
C ARG A 37 10.19 1.71 -14.89
N GLY A 38 10.53 2.59 -13.95
CA GLY A 38 10.48 4.04 -14.14
C GLY A 38 9.08 4.66 -14.20
N ALA A 39 8.03 3.88 -13.90
CA ALA A 39 6.66 4.36 -13.82
C ALA A 39 6.25 4.74 -12.39
N ALA A 40 5.27 5.62 -12.30
CA ALA A 40 4.56 5.91 -11.06
C ALA A 40 3.18 5.26 -11.09
N VAL A 41 2.83 4.58 -10.00
CA VAL A 41 1.56 3.89 -9.81
C VAL A 41 0.90 4.47 -8.57
N SER A 42 -0.35 4.89 -8.71
CA SER A 42 -1.15 5.44 -7.62
C SER A 42 -2.00 4.33 -7.01
N VAL A 43 -1.98 4.23 -5.70
CA VAL A 43 -2.75 3.26 -4.92
C VAL A 43 -3.70 4.05 -4.03
N ALA A 44 -5.00 3.85 -4.21
CA ALA A 44 -6.00 4.46 -3.35
C ALA A 44 -5.87 3.88 -1.93
N ASP A 45 -5.62 4.77 -0.98
CA ASP A 45 -5.30 4.60 0.45
C ASP A 45 -5.54 3.21 1.07
N ASP A 46 -4.77 2.21 0.65
CA ASP A 46 -4.83 0.84 1.12
C ASP A 46 -3.39 0.33 1.29
N ALA A 47 -2.92 0.31 2.54
CA ALA A 47 -1.55 -0.07 2.87
C ALA A 47 -1.26 -1.53 2.51
N GLY A 48 -2.25 -2.43 2.63
CA GLY A 48 -2.08 -3.84 2.28
C GLY A 48 -1.84 -4.03 0.79
N LEU A 49 -2.61 -3.35 -0.05
CA LEU A 49 -2.38 -3.35 -1.50
C LEU A 49 -1.05 -2.70 -1.88
N LEU A 50 -0.66 -1.62 -1.19
CA LEU A 50 0.63 -0.96 -1.40
C LEU A 50 1.80 -1.91 -1.10
N LEU A 51 1.77 -2.59 0.05
CA LEU A 51 2.76 -3.59 0.46
C LEU A 51 2.77 -4.81 -0.46
N ALA A 52 1.59 -5.30 -0.87
CA ALA A 52 1.47 -6.39 -1.82
C ALA A 52 2.14 -6.08 -3.16
N LEU A 53 1.97 -4.87 -3.68
CA LEU A 53 2.64 -4.45 -4.92
C LEU A 53 4.16 -4.32 -4.75
N ALA A 54 4.62 -3.82 -3.59
CA ALA A 54 6.04 -3.69 -3.30
C ALA A 54 6.74 -5.04 -3.09
N SER A 55 6.05 -6.02 -2.50
CA SER A 55 6.61 -7.33 -2.16
C SER A 55 7.25 -8.07 -3.33
N GLY A 56 6.73 -7.88 -4.55
CA GLY A 56 7.28 -8.58 -5.72
C GLY A 56 8.68 -8.08 -6.09
N GLY A 57 8.93 -6.77 -6.02
CA GLY A 57 10.23 -6.18 -6.31
C GLY A 57 11.17 -6.08 -5.12
N ALA A 58 10.66 -6.19 -3.89
CA ALA A 58 11.44 -6.05 -2.65
C ALA A 58 11.62 -7.36 -1.87
N GLY A 59 10.97 -8.44 -2.30
CA GLY A 59 11.09 -9.78 -1.73
C GLY A 59 11.91 -10.72 -2.60
N ASP A 60 11.80 -12.03 -2.34
CA ASP A 60 12.62 -13.07 -3.00
C ASP A 60 12.55 -13.06 -4.54
N ALA A 61 11.46 -12.54 -5.10
CA ALA A 61 11.25 -12.44 -6.54
C ALA A 61 11.92 -11.21 -7.19
N GLY A 62 12.31 -10.19 -6.42
CA GLY A 62 12.98 -8.97 -6.89
C GLY A 62 14.48 -9.17 -7.17
N GLY A 63 14.99 -10.38 -6.93
CA GLY A 63 16.41 -10.69 -6.94
C GLY A 63 17.05 -10.46 -5.58
N ALA A 64 18.12 -11.21 -5.30
CA ALA A 64 18.76 -11.24 -3.98
C ALA A 64 19.33 -9.90 -3.50
N ASP A 65 19.36 -8.86 -4.34
CA ASP A 65 19.94 -7.54 -4.05
C ASP A 65 18.97 -6.36 -4.15
N ALA A 66 17.68 -6.59 -4.35
CA ALA A 66 16.73 -5.50 -4.48
C ALA A 66 16.48 -4.78 -3.14
N TRP A 67 16.64 -3.45 -3.16
CA TRP A 67 16.29 -2.57 -2.05
C TRP A 67 14.94 -1.91 -2.29
N CYS A 68 14.23 -1.65 -1.19
CA CYS A 68 13.00 -0.87 -1.16
C CYS A 68 13.19 0.39 -0.31
N ALA A 69 12.44 1.44 -0.60
CA ALA A 69 12.35 2.60 0.28
C ALA A 69 10.90 2.95 0.59
N SER A 70 10.67 3.48 1.79
CA SER A 70 9.41 4.09 2.19
C SER A 70 9.64 5.52 2.63
N VAL A 71 8.86 6.45 2.10
CA VAL A 71 8.98 7.89 2.34
C VAL A 71 7.61 8.46 2.70
N GLY A 72 7.50 9.09 3.88
CA GLY A 72 6.29 9.77 4.32
C GLY A 72 5.15 8.85 4.80
N LEU A 73 5.44 7.59 5.10
CA LEU A 73 4.47 6.59 5.55
C LEU A 73 4.74 6.16 7.00
N PRO A 74 4.58 7.04 8.01
CA PRO A 74 4.90 6.73 9.42
C PRO A 74 4.01 5.60 9.99
N GLU A 75 2.81 5.42 9.44
CA GLU A 75 1.88 4.36 9.84
C GLU A 75 2.17 3.00 9.18
N LEU A 76 3.25 2.89 8.39
CA LEU A 76 3.61 1.64 7.72
C LEU A 76 4.18 0.65 8.74
N GLY A 77 3.39 -0.35 9.11
CA GLY A 77 3.84 -1.39 10.03
C GLY A 77 4.93 -2.28 9.41
N LEU A 78 6.14 -2.28 9.98
CA LEU A 78 7.25 -3.15 9.53
C LEU A 78 6.95 -4.64 9.66
N LEU A 79 6.21 -5.02 10.70
CA LEU A 79 5.72 -6.40 10.86
C LEU A 79 4.76 -6.77 9.74
N ALA A 80 3.89 -5.85 9.32
CA ALA A 80 3.01 -6.08 8.18
C ALA A 80 3.84 -6.22 6.90
N ALA A 81 4.80 -5.31 6.66
CA ALA A 81 5.70 -5.38 5.50
C ALA A 81 6.45 -6.72 5.43
N THR A 82 6.98 -7.19 6.56
CA THR A 82 7.64 -8.51 6.67
C THR A 82 6.65 -9.64 6.36
N GLY A 83 5.41 -9.54 6.84
CA GLY A 83 4.34 -10.48 6.51
C GLY A 83 4.01 -10.55 5.01
N TYR A 84 4.21 -9.47 4.26
CA TYR A 84 4.11 -9.45 2.80
C TYR A 84 5.39 -9.93 2.09
N GLY A 85 6.44 -10.32 2.82
CA GLY A 85 7.71 -10.78 2.26
C GLY A 85 8.71 -9.66 1.93
N ILE A 86 8.53 -8.46 2.48
CA ILE A 86 9.54 -7.38 2.37
C ILE A 86 10.58 -7.59 3.46
N ASP A 87 11.84 -7.75 3.08
CA ASP A 87 12.95 -7.88 4.02
C ASP A 87 13.22 -6.53 4.73
N PRO A 88 13.01 -6.41 6.05
CA PRO A 88 13.30 -5.18 6.78
C PRO A 88 14.80 -4.82 6.75
N GLY A 89 15.70 -5.78 6.54
CA GLY A 89 17.13 -5.54 6.34
C GLY A 89 17.46 -4.84 5.02
N ARG A 90 16.51 -4.77 4.07
CA ARG A 90 16.63 -4.16 2.74
C ARG A 90 15.61 -3.05 2.50
N LEU A 91 15.03 -2.52 3.57
CA LEU A 91 14.04 -1.44 3.53
C LEU A 91 14.63 -0.15 4.12
N LEU A 92 14.76 0.88 3.31
CA LEU A 92 15.09 2.23 3.74
C LEU A 92 13.83 2.96 4.21
N LEU A 93 13.88 3.62 5.36
CA LEU A 93 12.73 4.31 5.96
C LEU A 93 13.04 5.80 6.14
N VAL A 94 12.14 6.63 5.64
CA VAL A 94 12.11 8.08 5.88
C VAL A 94 10.69 8.46 6.29
N ASP A 95 10.40 8.40 7.58
CA ASP A 95 9.04 8.57 8.09
C ASP A 95 8.51 9.99 7.87
N GLU A 96 9.33 11.00 8.18
CA GLU A 96 8.93 12.41 8.18
C GLU A 96 9.85 13.27 7.29
N PRO A 97 9.74 13.15 5.96
CA PRO A 97 10.59 13.91 5.02
C PRO A 97 10.24 15.41 4.97
N GLY A 98 9.11 15.81 5.58
CA GLY A 98 8.61 17.19 5.55
C GLY A 98 8.51 17.73 4.12
N ARG A 99 8.88 19.00 3.91
CA ARG A 99 8.86 19.64 2.58
C ARG A 99 9.94 19.15 1.61
N GLN A 100 10.94 18.42 2.11
CA GLN A 100 12.08 17.94 1.33
C GLN A 100 11.84 16.56 0.69
N TRP A 101 10.61 16.03 0.79
CA TRP A 101 10.25 14.75 0.21
C TRP A 101 10.61 14.61 -1.28
N PRO A 102 10.54 15.65 -2.15
CA PRO A 102 10.93 15.47 -3.54
C PRO A 102 12.43 15.20 -3.72
N GLU A 103 13.27 15.87 -2.93
CA GLU A 103 14.72 15.67 -2.92
C GLU A 103 15.06 14.28 -2.39
N VAL A 104 14.40 13.84 -1.31
CA VAL A 104 14.55 12.49 -0.74
C VAL A 104 14.17 11.42 -1.77
N VAL A 105 13.01 11.55 -2.42
CA VAL A 105 12.56 10.60 -3.46
C VAL A 105 13.55 10.57 -4.62
N ALA A 106 14.03 11.72 -5.08
CA ALA A 106 14.99 11.78 -6.18
C ALA A 106 16.34 11.13 -5.82
N ALA A 107 16.81 11.29 -4.58
CA ALA A 107 18.05 10.68 -4.10
C ALA A 107 17.91 9.15 -3.96
N LEU A 108 16.79 8.68 -3.40
CA LEU A 108 16.55 7.24 -3.17
C LEU A 108 16.23 6.48 -4.45
N ALA A 109 15.60 7.12 -5.44
CA ALA A 109 15.21 6.48 -6.70
C ALA A 109 16.38 5.85 -7.46
N GLY A 110 17.63 6.30 -7.25
CA GLY A 110 18.82 5.69 -7.86
C GLY A 110 19.34 4.45 -7.14
N ALA A 111 18.88 4.18 -5.91
CA ALA A 111 19.39 3.14 -5.04
C ALA A 111 18.40 1.97 -4.82
N VAL A 112 17.13 2.15 -5.16
CA VAL A 112 16.05 1.19 -4.87
C VAL A 112 15.28 0.80 -6.12
N GLU A 113 14.75 -0.41 -6.14
CA GLU A 113 13.88 -0.89 -7.22
C GLU A 113 12.46 -0.34 -7.06
N VAL A 114 11.94 -0.37 -5.83
CA VAL A 114 10.60 0.10 -5.48
C VAL A 114 10.68 1.18 -4.41
N LEU A 115 9.95 2.27 -4.61
CA LEU A 115 9.81 3.35 -3.62
C LEU A 115 8.33 3.55 -3.28
N LEU A 116 7.98 3.34 -2.02
CA LEU A 116 6.69 3.67 -1.43
C LEU A 116 6.70 5.15 -1.01
N LEU A 117 5.67 5.90 -1.41
CA LEU A 117 5.57 7.33 -1.13
C LEU A 117 4.17 7.70 -0.65
N ARG A 118 4.10 8.45 0.45
CA ARG A 118 2.98 9.34 0.73
C ARG A 118 3.50 10.77 0.79
N PRO A 119 3.13 11.63 -0.17
CA PRO A 119 3.56 13.03 -0.14
C PRO A 119 3.03 13.72 1.12
N SER A 120 3.93 14.37 1.88
CA SER A 120 3.57 15.15 3.08
C SER A 120 2.79 16.42 2.75
N THR A 121 2.85 16.85 1.49
CA THR A 121 2.12 18.00 0.94
C THR A 121 0.91 17.50 0.16
N GLY A 122 -0.26 18.14 0.31
CA GLY A 122 -1.54 17.73 -0.29
C GLY A 122 -1.51 17.35 -1.78
N ALA A 123 -2.08 18.17 -2.66
CA ALA A 123 -2.06 17.85 -4.10
C ALA A 123 -0.65 18.08 -4.69
N VAL A 124 -0.06 17.05 -5.27
CA VAL A 124 1.25 17.17 -5.95
C VAL A 124 1.09 17.94 -7.27
N PRO A 125 1.88 19.00 -7.51
CA PRO A 125 1.83 19.73 -8.79
C PRO A 125 2.26 18.86 -9.98
N PRO A 126 1.60 18.94 -11.14
CA PRO A 126 1.97 18.15 -12.33
C PRO A 126 3.42 18.35 -12.79
N GLN A 127 3.97 19.55 -12.67
CA GLN A 127 5.36 19.86 -13.04
C GLN A 127 6.35 19.10 -12.14
N LEU A 128 6.06 19.02 -10.84
CA LEU A 128 6.88 18.27 -9.88
C LEU A 128 6.81 16.77 -10.17
N ALA A 129 5.61 16.24 -10.40
CA ALA A 129 5.40 14.84 -10.77
C ALA A 129 6.12 14.49 -12.09
N ALA A 130 6.13 15.39 -13.08
CA ALA A 130 6.84 15.20 -14.34
C ALA A 130 8.37 15.18 -14.15
N ARG A 131 8.91 16.07 -13.30
CA ARG A 131 10.34 16.09 -12.93
C ARG A 131 10.75 14.78 -12.26
N LEU A 132 9.99 14.33 -11.26
CA LEU A 132 10.26 13.05 -10.59
C LEU A 132 10.09 11.86 -11.54
N GLY A 133 9.09 11.89 -12.42
CA GLY A 133 8.94 10.89 -13.48
C GLY A 133 10.17 10.79 -14.40
N ALA A 134 10.87 11.90 -14.66
CA ALA A 134 12.13 11.85 -15.41
C ALA A 134 13.27 11.19 -14.61
N VAL A 135 13.30 11.35 -13.29
CA VAL A 135 14.26 10.65 -12.41
C VAL A 135 13.97 9.15 -12.41
N LEU A 136 12.70 8.76 -12.18
CA LEU A 136 12.26 7.36 -12.19
C LEU A 136 12.63 6.67 -13.50
N ARG A 137 12.39 7.30 -14.65
CA ARG A 137 12.77 6.72 -15.95
C ARG A 137 14.27 6.54 -16.15
N ARG A 138 15.10 7.39 -15.55
CA ARG A 138 16.57 7.27 -15.63
C ARG A 138 17.10 6.17 -14.73
N SER A 139 16.50 5.99 -13.54
CA SER A 139 16.95 4.98 -12.58
C SER A 139 16.25 3.63 -12.73
N GLY A 140 15.10 3.58 -13.40
CA GLY A 140 14.26 2.38 -13.48
C GLY A 140 13.41 2.13 -12.24
N CYS A 141 13.49 2.97 -11.20
CA CYS A 141 12.74 2.80 -9.96
C CYS A 141 11.22 2.94 -10.20
N VAL A 142 10.44 2.06 -9.58
CA VAL A 142 8.97 2.13 -9.58
C VAL A 142 8.51 2.89 -8.36
N LEU A 143 7.74 3.95 -8.59
CA LEU A 143 7.15 4.75 -7.51
C LEU A 143 5.73 4.27 -7.23
N LEU A 144 5.48 3.76 -6.03
CA LEU A 144 4.16 3.39 -5.52
C LEU A 144 3.65 4.49 -4.58
N VAL A 145 2.62 5.22 -5.00
CA VAL A 145 2.12 6.39 -4.28
C VAL A 145 0.83 6.05 -3.55
N ALA A 146 0.80 6.21 -2.22
CA ALA A 146 -0.43 6.17 -1.43
C ALA A 146 -1.22 7.47 -1.67
N GLY A 147 -2.24 7.41 -2.52
CA GLY A 147 -3.06 8.55 -2.92
C GLY A 147 -2.86 8.97 -4.38
N PRO A 148 -3.47 10.09 -4.80
CA PRO A 148 -3.47 10.53 -6.19
C PRO A 148 -2.08 10.97 -6.66
N TRP A 149 -1.71 10.58 -7.87
CA TRP A 149 -0.46 11.02 -8.50
C TRP A 149 -0.71 11.52 -9.94
N PRO A 150 -0.32 12.76 -10.27
CA PRO A 150 -0.46 13.27 -11.63
C PRO A 150 0.32 12.43 -12.64
N GLY A 151 -0.35 12.00 -13.70
CA GLY A 151 0.29 11.24 -14.78
C GLY A 151 0.62 9.78 -14.44
N ALA A 152 0.12 9.26 -13.31
CA ALA A 152 0.27 7.85 -12.94
C ALA A 152 -0.07 6.92 -14.13
N GLU A 153 0.76 5.90 -14.32
CA GLU A 153 0.56 4.91 -15.37
C GLU A 153 -0.66 4.05 -15.06
N LEU A 154 -0.75 3.60 -13.81
CA LEU A 154 -1.85 2.83 -13.25
C LEU A 154 -2.37 3.49 -11.97
N ARG A 155 -3.67 3.31 -11.74
CA ARG A 155 -4.37 3.59 -10.49
C ARG A 155 -4.97 2.29 -9.99
N LEU A 156 -4.65 1.90 -8.77
CA LEU A 156 -5.18 0.71 -8.14
C LEU A 156 -6.01 1.08 -6.92
N SER A 157 -7.08 0.34 -6.68
CA SER A 157 -7.96 0.55 -5.53
C SER A 157 -8.60 -0.77 -5.11
N VAL A 158 -9.01 -0.86 -3.84
CA VAL A 158 -9.86 -1.95 -3.36
C VAL A 158 -11.32 -1.50 -3.41
N ARG A 159 -12.17 -2.24 -4.13
CA ARG A 159 -13.61 -1.93 -4.29
C ARG A 159 -14.49 -2.63 -3.27
N ALA A 160 -14.08 -3.81 -2.85
CA ALA A 160 -14.75 -4.60 -1.81
C ALA A 160 -13.69 -5.40 -1.05
N SER A 161 -13.94 -5.69 0.22
CA SER A 161 -13.08 -6.59 0.98
C SER A 161 -13.84 -7.36 2.05
N ARG A 162 -13.26 -8.49 2.46
CA ARG A 162 -13.72 -9.37 3.52
C ARG A 162 -12.52 -9.79 4.36
N TRP A 163 -12.69 -9.70 5.67
CA TRP A 163 -11.68 -10.14 6.64
C TRP A 163 -12.05 -11.48 7.26
N PHE A 164 -11.02 -12.21 7.67
CA PHE A 164 -11.08 -13.54 8.28
C PHE A 164 -10.30 -13.55 9.61
N GLY A 165 -10.57 -14.54 10.47
CA GLY A 165 -9.83 -14.77 11.73
C GLY A 165 -10.50 -14.30 13.02
N LEU A 166 -11.62 -13.55 12.94
CA LEU A 166 -12.32 -13.03 14.11
C LEU A 166 -13.25 -14.02 14.83
N GLY A 167 -13.30 -15.30 14.43
CA GLY A 167 -14.11 -16.34 15.10
C GLY A 167 -15.51 -15.86 15.52
N SER A 168 -15.83 -15.95 16.81
CA SER A 168 -17.06 -15.47 17.45
C SER A 168 -17.08 -13.97 17.82
N GLY A 169 -16.32 -13.14 17.10
CA GLY A 169 -16.18 -11.70 17.37
C GLY A 169 -14.92 -11.30 18.17
N HIS A 170 -14.02 -12.25 18.43
CA HIS A 170 -12.72 -12.02 19.04
C HIS A 170 -11.64 -12.86 18.32
N GLY A 171 -10.41 -12.36 18.28
CA GLY A 171 -9.31 -13.03 17.61
C GLY A 171 -8.40 -12.05 16.87
N LEU A 172 -7.46 -12.60 16.10
CA LEU A 172 -6.58 -11.85 15.22
C LEU A 172 -7.16 -11.89 13.80
N LEU A 173 -7.07 -10.76 13.10
CA LEU A 173 -7.31 -10.76 11.66
C LEU A 173 -6.23 -11.62 11.00
N SER A 174 -6.61 -12.78 10.48
CA SER A 174 -5.66 -13.72 9.88
C SER A 174 -5.49 -13.47 8.39
N GLY A 175 -6.55 -13.08 7.68
CA GLY A 175 -6.48 -12.86 6.24
C GLY A 175 -7.56 -11.93 5.72
N ARG A 176 -7.36 -11.47 4.48
CA ARG A 176 -8.25 -10.55 3.77
C ARG A 176 -8.41 -10.99 2.33
N GLN A 177 -9.65 -11.19 1.90
CA GLN A 177 -9.98 -11.20 0.49
C GLN A 177 -10.37 -9.79 0.05
N ALA A 178 -9.83 -9.31 -1.05
CA ALA A 178 -10.11 -7.99 -1.57
C ALA A 178 -10.28 -8.01 -3.10
N GLN A 179 -11.29 -7.28 -3.57
CA GLN A 179 -11.50 -7.02 -4.99
C GLN A 179 -10.65 -5.82 -5.40
N VAL A 180 -9.58 -6.09 -6.12
CA VAL A 180 -8.68 -5.05 -6.65
C VAL A 180 -9.22 -4.59 -7.98
N LEU A 181 -9.29 -3.27 -8.18
CA LEU A 181 -9.51 -2.63 -9.47
C LEU A 181 -8.21 -1.96 -9.91
N VAL A 182 -7.82 -2.22 -11.16
CA VAL A 182 -6.70 -1.60 -11.85
C VAL A 182 -7.25 -0.77 -13.01
N GLU A 183 -6.96 0.52 -12.99
CA GLU A 183 -7.30 1.48 -14.03
C GLU A 183 -6.01 2.12 -14.56
N GLY A 184 -6.01 2.61 -15.79
CA GLY A 184 -4.86 3.31 -16.31
C GLY A 184 -5.10 3.94 -17.67
N ARG A 185 -4.02 4.21 -18.39
CA ARG A 185 -4.05 4.71 -19.77
C ARG A 185 -3.72 3.59 -20.75
N GLY A 186 -4.10 3.75 -22.02
CA GLY A 186 -3.80 2.77 -23.08
C GLY A 186 -4.42 1.40 -22.83
N ALA A 187 -3.60 0.35 -22.73
CA ALA A 187 -4.07 -1.03 -22.51
C ALA A 187 -4.83 -1.23 -21.17
N ALA A 188 -4.66 -0.32 -20.21
CA ALA A 188 -5.41 -0.29 -18.95
C ALA A 188 -6.62 0.66 -18.97
N ALA A 189 -6.98 1.24 -20.12
CA ALA A 189 -8.13 2.14 -20.24
C ALA A 189 -9.47 1.42 -19.97
N ARG A 190 -9.57 0.15 -20.38
CA ARG A 190 -10.60 -0.76 -19.85
C ARG A 190 -10.09 -1.28 -18.51
N GLY A 191 -10.62 -0.73 -17.42
CA GLY A 191 -10.26 -1.15 -16.07
C GLY A 191 -10.44 -2.67 -15.91
N ARG A 192 -9.53 -3.29 -15.16
CA ARG A 192 -9.55 -4.72 -14.85
C ARG A 192 -9.79 -4.89 -13.36
N SER A 193 -10.64 -5.84 -12.98
CA SER A 193 -10.83 -6.16 -11.57
C SER A 193 -10.73 -7.65 -11.32
N GLY A 194 -10.36 -8.02 -10.10
CA GLY A 194 -10.32 -9.41 -9.68
C GLY A 194 -10.16 -9.52 -8.17
N TRP A 195 -10.63 -10.63 -7.63
CA TRP A 195 -10.45 -10.96 -6.22
C TRP A 195 -9.09 -11.61 -5.99
N ALA A 196 -8.47 -11.23 -4.87
CA ALA A 196 -7.24 -11.82 -4.38
C ALA A 196 -7.23 -11.83 -2.86
N TRP A 197 -6.43 -12.73 -2.29
CA TRP A 197 -6.00 -12.65 -0.91
C TRP A 197 -4.90 -11.57 -0.77
N LEU A 198 -5.05 -10.68 0.22
CA LEU A 198 -4.24 -9.48 0.46
C LEU A 198 -4.10 -9.16 1.97
N PRO A 199 -3.43 -10.00 2.77
CA PRO A 199 -2.86 -11.31 2.44
C PRO A 199 -3.81 -12.45 2.86
N ASP A 200 -3.43 -13.71 2.61
CA ASP A 200 -4.06 -14.87 3.27
C ASP A 200 -3.54 -15.08 4.70
N GLU A 201 -4.00 -16.15 5.35
CA GLU A 201 -3.63 -16.51 6.73
C GLU A 201 -2.14 -16.83 6.95
N HIS A 202 -1.38 -16.97 5.88
CA HIS A 202 0.07 -17.20 5.90
C HIS A 202 0.86 -15.96 5.47
N GLY A 203 0.21 -14.82 5.26
CA GLY A 203 0.86 -13.60 4.76
C GLY A 203 1.03 -13.56 3.24
N VAL A 204 0.50 -14.55 2.51
CA VAL A 204 0.75 -14.68 1.07
C VAL A 204 -0.32 -13.97 0.24
N VAL A 205 0.11 -13.23 -0.77
CA VAL A 205 -0.77 -12.62 -1.77
C VAL A 205 -1.05 -13.63 -2.89
N ARG A 206 -2.24 -14.23 -2.89
CA ARG A 206 -2.64 -15.28 -3.85
C ARG A 206 -4.01 -15.05 -4.45
N GLY A 207 -4.28 -15.74 -5.57
CA GLY A 207 -5.62 -15.77 -6.14
C GLY A 207 -6.57 -16.56 -5.26
N LEU A 208 -7.87 -16.31 -5.44
CA LEU A 208 -8.89 -17.21 -4.90
C LEU A 208 -8.87 -18.54 -5.66
N THR A 209 -9.10 -19.62 -4.95
CA THR A 209 -9.47 -20.91 -5.53
C THR A 209 -10.85 -20.84 -6.15
N GLU A 210 -11.18 -21.80 -7.02
CA GLU A 210 -12.50 -21.85 -7.68
C GLU A 210 -13.66 -21.91 -6.66
N ALA A 211 -13.48 -22.64 -5.56
CA ALA A 211 -14.47 -22.73 -4.48
C ALA A 211 -14.64 -21.39 -3.74
N GLU A 212 -13.54 -20.72 -3.40
CA GLU A 212 -13.58 -19.38 -2.77
C GLU A 212 -14.21 -18.35 -3.71
N GLN A 213 -13.93 -18.44 -5.03
CA GLN A 213 -14.50 -17.55 -6.03
C GLN A 213 -16.03 -17.76 -6.16
N ALA A 214 -16.49 -19.02 -6.20
CA ALA A 214 -17.92 -19.33 -6.22
C ALA A 214 -18.66 -18.82 -4.96
N GLU A 215 -18.02 -18.87 -3.79
CA GLU A 215 -18.58 -18.30 -2.55
C GLU A 215 -18.73 -16.77 -2.67
N VAL A 216 -17.74 -16.08 -3.26
CA VAL A 216 -17.82 -14.65 -3.51
C VAL A 216 -18.95 -14.31 -4.48
N ASP A 217 -19.05 -15.05 -5.59
CA ASP A 217 -20.02 -14.78 -6.66
C ASP A 217 -21.46 -15.01 -6.18
N SER A 218 -21.74 -16.13 -5.52
CA SER A 218 -23.07 -16.43 -4.94
C SER A 218 -23.54 -15.36 -3.94
N ARG A 219 -22.61 -14.76 -3.21
CA ARG A 219 -22.90 -13.69 -2.24
C ARG A 219 -23.12 -12.34 -2.91
N MET A 220 -22.48 -12.09 -4.05
CA MET A 220 -22.76 -10.91 -4.89
C MET A 220 -24.15 -11.01 -5.52
N ASP A 221 -24.54 -12.17 -6.03
CA ASP A 221 -25.88 -12.41 -6.60
C ASP A 221 -26.98 -12.18 -5.56
N THR A 222 -26.77 -12.61 -4.32
CA THR A 222 -27.71 -12.38 -3.22
C THR A 222 -27.90 -10.87 -2.92
N ARG A 223 -26.83 -10.06 -3.02
CA ARG A 223 -26.92 -8.60 -2.83
C ARG A 223 -27.60 -7.90 -4.00
N VAL A 224 -27.33 -8.32 -5.24
CA VAL A 224 -27.98 -7.76 -6.43
C VAL A 224 -29.48 -8.11 -6.44
N GLY A 225 -29.85 -9.32 -6.03
CA GLY A 225 -31.25 -9.75 -5.88
C GLY A 225 -32.08 -8.93 -4.88
N SER A 226 -31.45 -8.41 -3.81
CA SER A 226 -32.14 -7.54 -2.84
C SER A 226 -32.44 -6.11 -3.33
N HIS A 227 -31.90 -5.70 -4.48
CA HIS A 227 -32.18 -4.39 -5.11
C HIS A 227 -33.15 -4.46 -6.30
N VAL A 228 -33.57 -5.64 -6.75
CA VAL A 228 -34.56 -5.82 -7.83
C VAL A 228 -35.92 -6.18 -7.21
N GLY A 229 -36.52 -5.23 -6.50
CA GLY A 229 -37.76 -5.48 -5.80
C GLY A 229 -38.39 -4.25 -5.15
N ALA A 230 -38.53 -3.14 -5.88
CA ALA A 230 -39.55 -2.11 -5.65
C ALA A 230 -39.49 -1.04 -6.74
N GLY A 231 -40.33 -1.18 -7.77
CA GLY A 231 -40.72 -0.06 -8.60
C GLY A 231 -42.04 0.51 -8.09
N SER A 232 -42.01 1.69 -7.45
CA SER A 232 -42.91 2.82 -7.75
C SER A 232 -42.65 4.00 -6.80
N GLY A 233 -42.49 5.20 -7.37
CA GLY A 233 -42.90 6.45 -6.70
C GLY A 233 -41.79 7.39 -6.22
N LEU A 234 -41.56 8.44 -7.01
CA LEU A 234 -41.23 9.83 -6.64
C LEU A 234 -40.11 10.16 -5.61
N GLY A 235 -39.18 11.02 -6.05
CA GLY A 235 -38.74 12.17 -5.24
C GLY A 235 -37.34 12.10 -4.64
N THR A 236 -36.37 12.67 -5.35
CA THR A 236 -35.22 13.46 -4.85
C THR A 236 -34.82 13.36 -3.36
N ARG A 237 -33.56 12.94 -3.11
CA ARG A 237 -32.49 13.79 -2.54
C ARG A 237 -31.17 13.00 -2.50
N VAL A 238 -30.12 13.58 -3.08
CA VAL A 238 -28.74 13.08 -3.01
C VAL A 238 -28.18 13.43 -1.63
N GLU A 239 -27.83 12.43 -0.84
CA GLU A 239 -27.04 12.60 0.38
C GLU A 239 -25.75 11.78 0.26
N GLN A 240 -24.63 12.50 0.20
CA GLN A 240 -23.29 11.97 0.18
C GLN A 240 -22.96 11.32 1.53
N ALA A 241 -22.88 9.99 1.56
CA ALA A 241 -22.23 9.29 2.66
C ALA A 241 -20.71 9.40 2.50
N ARG A 242 -20.10 10.27 3.31
CA ARG A 242 -18.65 10.27 3.57
C ARG A 242 -18.29 8.92 4.21
N GLY A 243 -17.71 8.02 3.43
CA GLY A 243 -17.08 6.81 3.95
C GLY A 243 -15.85 7.18 4.77
N GLY A 244 -16.02 7.25 6.09
CA GLY A 244 -14.92 7.39 7.03
C GLY A 244 -14.00 6.18 6.95
N ALA A 245 -12.73 6.44 6.69
CA ALA A 245 -11.67 5.46 6.83
C ALA A 245 -11.54 5.09 8.31
N LEU A 246 -11.92 3.87 8.66
CA LEU A 246 -11.49 3.22 9.89
C LEU A 246 -10.47 2.15 9.47
N ALA A 247 -9.19 2.49 9.59
CA ALA A 247 -8.14 1.49 9.72
C ALA A 247 -8.10 1.07 11.20
N PRO A 248 -8.25 -0.22 11.56
CA PRO A 248 -7.86 -0.64 12.89
C PRO A 248 -6.34 -0.85 12.92
N ALA A 249 -5.68 -0.04 13.75
CA ALA A 249 -4.42 -0.43 14.36
C ALA A 249 -4.67 -1.68 15.21
N ALA A 250 -3.88 -2.73 15.01
CA ALA A 250 -3.83 -3.86 15.93
C ALA A 250 -2.39 -4.40 16.00
N VAL A 251 -1.67 -3.98 17.04
CA VAL A 251 -0.73 -4.84 17.75
C VAL A 251 -0.87 -4.49 19.24
N GLY A 252 -1.51 -5.37 19.99
CA GLY A 252 -1.44 -5.36 21.45
C GLY A 252 -0.14 -6.03 21.88
N VAL A 253 0.68 -5.31 22.63
CA VAL A 253 1.84 -5.86 23.35
C VAL A 253 1.45 -5.87 24.83
N GLY A 254 1.36 -7.06 25.42
CA GLY A 254 1.08 -7.22 26.85
C GLY A 254 2.25 -6.72 27.69
N PHE A 255 1.97 -5.90 28.70
CA PHE A 255 2.92 -5.59 29.77
C PHE A 255 2.55 -6.39 31.02
N GLY A 256 3.54 -7.12 31.54
CA GLY A 256 3.44 -7.92 32.75
C GLY A 256 3.28 -7.07 34.01
N GLU A 257 2.50 -7.62 34.94
CA GLU A 257 2.31 -7.11 36.30
C GLU A 257 3.62 -7.02 37.08
N ARG A 258 3.84 -5.91 37.79
CA ARG A 258 4.58 -5.89 39.07
C ARG A 258 4.03 -4.82 40.01
N GLY A 259 3.41 -5.30 41.09
CA GLY A 259 3.60 -4.89 42.50
C GLY A 259 3.68 -3.41 42.88
N LEU A 260 2.66 -3.00 43.65
CA LEU A 260 2.56 -1.87 44.60
C LEU A 260 3.84 -1.63 45.45
N PRO A 261 4.08 -0.41 46.00
CA PRO A 261 3.36 0.04 47.20
C PRO A 261 3.00 1.54 47.28
N GLY A 262 1.93 1.84 48.03
CA GLY A 262 1.95 2.86 49.09
C GLY A 262 1.61 4.31 48.71
N ASP A 263 0.43 4.74 49.15
CA ASP A 263 0.03 6.06 49.68
C ASP A 263 0.80 7.33 49.25
N ALA A 264 0.08 8.31 48.69
CA ALA A 264 -0.28 9.54 49.41
C ALA A 264 -0.96 10.58 48.50
N VAL A 265 -1.99 11.19 49.08
CA VAL A 265 -2.72 12.38 48.64
C VAL A 265 -1.78 13.58 48.44
N GLY A 266 -1.94 14.36 47.37
CA GLY A 266 -1.32 15.69 47.30
C GLY A 266 -1.31 16.39 45.94
N ARG A 267 -2.20 17.37 45.80
CA ARG A 267 -2.25 18.48 44.83
C ARG A 267 -0.90 18.90 44.21
N GLY A 268 -0.89 19.25 42.93
CA GLY A 268 0.19 20.11 42.40
C GLY A 268 0.26 20.24 40.88
N ARG A 269 -0.13 21.42 40.39
CA ARG A 269 0.04 21.98 39.04
C ARG A 269 1.45 21.81 38.40
N LEU A 270 1.41 21.78 37.05
CA LEU A 270 2.23 22.54 36.07
C LEU A 270 3.64 22.05 35.63
N THR A 271 3.72 21.83 34.30
CA THR A 271 4.74 22.27 33.31
C THR A 271 5.88 21.33 32.86
N ALA A 272 5.98 21.24 31.52
CA ALA A 272 7.12 20.88 30.64
C ALA A 272 7.68 19.45 30.75
N VAL A 273 7.98 18.72 29.67
CA VAL A 273 8.34 19.05 28.28
C VAL A 273 7.58 18.12 27.33
#